data_AF-A0AAX7T7I5-F1
#
_entry.id   AF-A0AAX7T7I5-F1
#
_cell.length_a   1.000
_cell.length_b   1.000
_cell.length_c   1.000
_cell.angle_alpha   90.00
_cell.angle_beta   90.00
_cell.angle_gamma   90.00
#
_symmetry.space_group_name_H-M   'P 1'
#
loop_
_entity.id
_entity.type
_entity.pdbx_description
1 polymer ?
#
loop_
_entity_poly.entity_id
_entity_poly.type
_entity_poly.pdbx_seq_one_letter_code
_entity_poly.pdbx_strand_id
1 'polypeptide(L)'
;MAANTKNGGSSLNNNNNCKDHSGRKLLVGVDLFCLFLAGLPFLVIETSAVQPYHRGFYCDDESIKYPAKNGDTISDGVLSAAGILISILSIIIGESYRIYFLNEGSKSFVGNPYISALYKQVGVFIFGCAVSHSFTNIAKVSVGRLRPHFLDVCDPDFSTVNCSLGYITDYQCRGLESKVQEARKSFFSGHASFSMYTMLYLVVFFVSDLFKPKGRRSTLSSTPLKKELVPTVDIRERSNHLIIA
;
A
#
# COMPACT_ATOMS: atom_id res chain seq x y z
N MET A 1 1.87 -71.63 1.40
CA MET A 1 3.03 -70.82 0.95
C MET A 1 2.49 -69.64 0.18
N ALA A 2 2.56 -68.45 0.77
CA ALA A 2 2.14 -67.20 0.15
C ALA A 2 3.41 -66.39 -0.18
N ALA A 3 3.53 -65.94 -1.42
CA ALA A 3 4.49 -64.89 -1.80
C ALA A 3 3.83 -64.04 -2.89
N ASN A 4 3.40 -62.84 -2.47
CA ASN A 4 2.89 -61.78 -3.31
C ASN A 4 4.03 -60.74 -3.42
N THR A 5 4.52 -60.45 -4.63
CA THR A 5 5.57 -59.45 -4.86
C THR A 5 5.02 -58.40 -5.83
N LYS A 6 4.50 -57.28 -5.32
CA LYS A 6 5.17 -55.99 -5.00
C LYS A 6 5.11 -55.01 -6.19
N ASN A 7 4.19 -54.07 -6.01
CA ASN A 7 3.95 -52.78 -6.68
C ASN A 7 5.15 -52.11 -7.37
N GLY A 8 4.95 -51.72 -8.62
CA GLY A 8 5.73 -50.69 -9.32
C GLY A 8 4.83 -49.53 -9.74
N GLY A 9 4.78 -48.47 -8.94
CA GLY A 9 4.07 -47.25 -9.28
C GLY A 9 4.61 -46.05 -8.52
N SER A 10 5.02 -45.02 -9.28
CA SER A 10 5.13 -43.59 -8.94
C SER A 10 6.50 -42.94 -9.18
N SER A 11 6.66 -42.30 -10.34
CA SER A 11 7.75 -41.32 -10.60
C SER A 11 7.25 -39.98 -11.15
N LEU A 12 5.93 -39.76 -11.26
CA LEU A 12 5.36 -38.52 -11.80
C LEU A 12 4.97 -37.47 -10.75
N ASN A 13 5.11 -37.76 -9.45
CA ASN A 13 4.64 -36.87 -8.38
C ASN A 13 5.70 -35.86 -7.87
N ASN A 14 6.99 -36.07 -8.17
CA ASN A 14 8.07 -35.22 -7.66
C ASN A 14 8.26 -33.92 -8.47
N ASN A 15 8.07 -33.96 -9.79
CA ASN A 15 8.30 -32.79 -10.65
C ASN A 15 7.24 -31.69 -10.46
N ASN A 16 5.99 -32.05 -10.12
CA ASN A 16 4.91 -31.09 -9.92
C ASN A 16 5.03 -30.35 -8.58
N ASN A 17 5.43 -31.06 -7.51
CA ASN A 17 5.66 -30.45 -6.20
C ASN A 17 6.86 -29.48 -6.19
N CYS A 18 7.92 -29.79 -6.95
CA CYS A 18 9.09 -28.92 -7.05
C CYS A 18 8.78 -27.63 -7.83
N LYS A 19 8.01 -27.73 -8.93
CA LYS A 19 7.55 -26.57 -9.71
C LYS A 19 6.59 -25.67 -8.92
N ASP A 20 5.65 -26.26 -8.19
CA ASP A 20 4.67 -25.52 -7.38
C ASP A 20 5.34 -24.77 -6.21
N HIS A 21 6.29 -25.41 -5.52
CA HIS A 21 7.04 -24.78 -4.43
C HIS A 21 8.00 -23.68 -4.92
N SER A 22 8.61 -23.85 -6.10
CA SER A 22 9.46 -22.83 -6.71
C SER A 22 8.65 -21.58 -7.12
N GLY A 23 7.48 -21.76 -7.75
CA GLY A 23 6.57 -20.66 -8.09
C GLY A 23 6.04 -19.92 -6.86
N ARG A 24 5.74 -20.65 -5.78
CA ARG A 24 5.32 -20.08 -4.49
C ARG A 24 6.36 -19.16 -3.87
N LYS A 25 7.62 -19.60 -3.85
CA LYS A 25 8.75 -18.80 -3.34
C LYS A 25 8.99 -17.56 -4.18
N LEU A 26 8.86 -17.67 -5.51
CA LEU A 26 8.99 -16.55 -6.42
C LEU A 26 7.93 -15.47 -6.15
N LEU A 27 6.66 -15.86 -5.98
CA LEU A 27 5.58 -14.91 -5.65
C LEU A 27 5.85 -14.16 -4.35
N VAL A 28 6.21 -14.88 -3.28
CA VAL A 28 6.54 -14.24 -1.99
C VAL A 28 7.73 -13.29 -2.15
N GLY A 29 8.73 -13.66 -2.94
CA GLY A 29 9.86 -12.79 -3.26
C GLY A 29 9.44 -11.52 -3.99
N VAL A 30 8.53 -11.62 -4.96
CA VAL A 30 7.96 -10.47 -5.68
C VAL A 30 7.15 -9.58 -4.74
N ASP A 31 6.31 -10.15 -3.87
CA ASP A 31 5.50 -9.39 -2.92
C ASP A 31 6.38 -8.60 -1.94
N LEU A 32 7.43 -9.22 -1.39
CA LEU A 32 8.40 -8.55 -0.53
C LEU A 32 9.17 -7.46 -1.25
N PHE A 33 9.56 -7.70 -2.51
CA PHE A 33 10.22 -6.70 -3.34
C PHE A 33 9.31 -5.50 -3.61
N CYS A 34 8.05 -5.73 -3.99
CA CYS A 34 7.05 -4.68 -4.17
C CYS A 34 6.81 -3.88 -2.89
N LEU A 35 6.73 -4.56 -1.74
CA LEU A 35 6.55 -3.91 -0.44
C LEU A 35 7.75 -3.05 -0.08
N PHE A 36 8.98 -3.54 -0.32
CA PHE A 36 10.19 -2.75 -0.15
C PHE A 36 10.21 -1.51 -1.05
N LEU A 37 9.91 -1.67 -2.35
CA LEU A 37 9.83 -0.54 -3.28
C LEU A 37 8.77 0.48 -2.87
N ALA A 38 7.61 0.02 -2.40
CA ALA A 38 6.54 0.88 -1.94
C ALA A 38 6.92 1.65 -0.65
N GLY A 39 7.71 1.06 0.24
CA GLY A 39 8.18 1.68 1.48
C GLY A 39 9.46 2.51 1.35
N LEU A 40 10.20 2.36 0.25
CA LEU A 40 11.48 3.04 0.05
C LEU A 40 11.39 4.58 0.08
N PRO A 41 10.40 5.23 -0.58
CA PRO A 41 10.28 6.69 -0.51
C PRO A 41 10.06 7.19 0.92
N PHE A 42 9.23 6.50 1.70
CA PHE A 42 9.05 6.79 3.12
C PHE A 42 10.39 6.75 3.88
N LEU A 43 11.16 5.67 3.74
CA LEU A 43 12.44 5.52 4.43
C LEU A 43 13.45 6.62 4.03
N VAL A 44 13.56 6.91 2.74
CA VAL A 44 14.50 7.93 2.24
C VAL A 44 14.15 9.32 2.78
N ILE A 45 12.88 9.69 2.76
CA ILE A 45 12.42 11.01 3.23
C ILE A 45 12.58 11.13 4.75
N GLU A 46 12.32 10.06 5.50
CA GLU A 46 12.44 10.05 6.96
C GLU A 46 13.89 10.20 7.43
N THR A 47 14.86 9.68 6.66
CA THR A 47 16.29 9.88 6.93
C THR A 47 16.80 11.30 6.65
N SER A 48 15.90 12.26 6.38
CA SER A 48 16.22 13.65 6.01
C SER A 48 17.17 13.78 4.82
N ALA A 49 17.23 12.76 3.95
CA ALA A 49 18.05 12.79 2.75
C ALA A 49 17.51 13.76 1.68
N VAL A 50 16.24 14.16 1.78
CA VAL A 50 15.55 15.02 0.83
C VAL A 50 15.08 16.30 1.51
N GLN A 51 15.57 17.43 1.01
CA GLN A 51 15.15 18.76 1.47
C GLN A 51 13.73 19.07 0.99
N PRO A 52 12.84 19.57 1.87
CA PRO A 52 11.54 20.09 1.46
C PRO A 52 11.67 21.25 0.49
N TYR A 53 10.67 21.44 -0.38
CA TYR A 53 10.61 22.57 -1.30
C TYR A 53 10.78 23.92 -0.56
N HIS A 54 11.72 24.75 -1.03
CA HIS A 54 12.01 26.05 -0.42
C HIS A 54 10.95 27.07 -0.80
N ARG A 55 9.95 27.23 0.07
CA ARG A 55 8.88 28.20 -0.12
C ARG A 55 9.20 29.53 0.57
N GLY A 56 8.85 30.63 -0.10
CA GLY A 56 8.88 31.97 0.46
C GLY A 56 7.68 32.29 1.35
N PHE A 57 7.73 33.45 2.03
CA PHE A 57 6.66 33.95 2.89
C PHE A 57 6.49 35.47 2.79
N TYR A 58 5.40 35.99 3.35
CA TYR A 58 5.17 37.42 3.52
C TYR A 58 5.47 37.82 4.96
N CYS A 59 6.12 38.97 5.18
CA CYS A 59 6.42 39.43 6.55
C CYS A 59 5.15 39.70 7.38
N ASP A 60 4.04 40.04 6.73
CA ASP A 60 2.75 40.31 7.37
C ASP A 60 1.89 39.05 7.57
N ASP A 61 2.43 37.87 7.28
CA ASP A 61 1.70 36.61 7.44
C ASP A 61 1.65 36.18 8.92
N GLU A 62 0.56 36.53 9.60
CA GLU A 62 0.29 36.13 10.98
C GLU A 62 0.13 34.60 11.14
N SER A 63 -0.17 33.87 10.06
CA SER A 63 -0.42 32.44 10.15
C SER A 63 0.84 31.62 10.47
N ILE A 64 2.03 32.20 10.30
CA ILE A 64 3.35 31.56 10.49
C ILE A 64 4.18 32.14 11.65
N LYS A 65 3.57 33.01 12.49
CA LYS A 65 4.20 33.73 13.62
C LYS A 65 3.92 33.12 14.99
N TYR A 66 3.26 31.96 15.07
CA TYR A 66 2.94 31.35 16.35
C TYR A 66 4.21 30.84 17.06
N PRO A 67 4.27 30.88 18.39
CA PRO A 67 5.41 30.34 19.12
C PRO A 67 5.51 28.82 18.93
N ALA A 68 6.73 28.31 18.80
CA ALA A 68 7.00 26.89 18.75
C ALA A 68 6.55 26.23 20.06
N LYS A 69 5.67 25.25 19.95
CA LYS A 69 5.27 24.41 21.08
C LYS A 69 6.19 23.20 21.18
N ASN A 70 6.36 22.71 22.41
CA ASN A 70 7.21 21.57 22.70
C ASN A 70 6.60 20.27 22.15
N GLY A 71 6.99 19.91 20.92
CA GLY A 71 6.74 18.61 20.30
C GLY A 71 5.28 18.31 19.95
N ASP A 72 5.09 17.30 19.11
CA ASP A 72 3.78 16.71 18.85
C ASP A 72 3.30 15.92 20.08
N THR A 73 2.03 16.06 20.46
CA THR A 73 1.43 15.34 21.60
C THR A 73 1.50 13.81 21.41
N ILE A 74 1.46 13.34 20.16
CA ILE A 74 1.54 11.92 19.78
C ILE A 74 2.42 11.84 18.53
N SER A 75 3.44 10.97 18.54
CA SER A 75 4.29 10.78 17.36
C SER A 75 3.57 10.00 16.26
N ASP A 76 3.87 10.33 15.00
CA ASP A 76 3.40 9.63 13.80
C ASP A 76 3.63 8.10 13.93
N GLY A 77 4.77 7.68 14.49
CA GLY A 77 5.13 6.28 14.70
C GLY A 77 4.23 5.54 15.70
N VAL A 78 3.87 6.18 16.82
CA VAL A 78 2.99 5.57 17.82
C VAL A 78 1.58 5.40 17.27
N LEU A 79 1.04 6.42 16.59
CA LEU A 79 -0.28 6.32 15.97
C LEU A 79 -0.30 5.22 14.89
N SER A 80 0.73 5.18 14.05
CA SER A 80 0.86 4.18 12.99
C SER A 80 0.91 2.76 13.56
N ALA A 81 1.74 2.53 14.59
CA ALA A 81 1.86 1.24 15.24
C ALA A 81 0.54 0.79 15.89
N ALA A 82 -0.13 1.68 16.61
CA ALA A 82 -1.42 1.39 17.24
C ALA A 82 -2.50 1.08 16.20
N GLY A 83 -2.61 1.87 15.14
CA GLY A 83 -3.62 1.65 14.09
C GLY A 83 -3.37 0.39 13.27
N ILE A 84 -2.11 0.05 12.98
CA ILE A 84 -1.75 -1.21 12.32
C ILE A 84 -2.13 -2.40 13.22
N LEU A 85 -1.81 -2.34 14.51
CA LEU A 85 -2.16 -3.38 15.47
C LEU A 85 -3.68 -3.60 15.53
N ILE A 86 -4.46 -2.53 15.68
CA ILE A 86 -5.93 -2.60 15.74
C ILE A 86 -6.50 -3.17 14.44
N SER A 87 -5.95 -2.76 13.29
CA SER A 87 -6.42 -3.22 11.97
C SER A 87 -6.12 -4.70 11.75
N ILE A 88 -4.92 -5.16 12.09
CA ILE A 88 -4.53 -6.58 11.99
C ILE A 88 -5.42 -7.44 12.89
N LEU A 89 -5.67 -7.01 14.14
CA LEU A 89 -6.56 -7.74 15.04
C LEU A 89 -7.98 -7.83 14.48
N SER A 90 -8.48 -6.74 13.89
CA SER A 90 -9.80 -6.70 13.26
C SER A 90 -9.89 -7.64 12.05
N ILE A 91 -8.85 -7.72 11.23
CA ILE A 91 -8.75 -8.67 10.11
C ILE A 91 -8.76 -10.11 10.60
N ILE A 92 -7.94 -10.42 11.63
CA ILE A 92 -7.86 -11.76 12.22
C ILE A 92 -9.23 -12.20 12.76
N ILE A 93 -9.91 -11.34 13.51
CA ILE A 93 -11.24 -11.62 14.07
C ILE A 93 -12.25 -11.81 12.93
N GLY A 94 -12.23 -10.94 11.91
CA GLY A 94 -13.12 -11.02 10.75
C GLY A 94 -12.96 -12.32 9.96
N GLU A 95 -11.73 -12.74 9.66
CA GLU A 95 -11.45 -14.00 8.97
C GLU A 95 -11.80 -15.22 9.82
N SER A 96 -11.52 -15.16 11.13
CA SER A 96 -11.90 -16.23 12.07
C SER A 96 -13.41 -16.42 12.12
N TYR A 97 -14.17 -15.31 12.19
CA TYR A 97 -15.62 -15.32 12.15
C TYR A 97 -16.15 -15.90 10.82
N ARG A 98 -15.58 -15.47 9.69
CA ARG A 98 -15.93 -15.96 8.34
C ARG A 98 -15.75 -17.47 8.22
N ILE A 99 -14.60 -17.99 8.64
CA ILE A 99 -14.29 -19.41 8.51
C ILE A 99 -15.17 -20.25 9.43
N TYR A 100 -15.41 -19.79 10.66
CA TYR A 100 -16.21 -20.54 11.63
C TYR A 100 -17.71 -20.53 11.32
N PHE A 101 -18.28 -19.36 10.98
CA PHE A 101 -19.73 -19.19 10.81
C PHE A 101 -20.22 -19.33 9.36
N LEU A 102 -19.41 -18.95 8.36
CA LEU A 102 -19.82 -18.98 6.95
C LEU A 102 -19.28 -20.21 6.20
N ASN A 103 -18.42 -21.02 6.83
CA ASN A 103 -17.91 -22.30 6.32
C ASN A 103 -17.28 -22.22 4.91
N GLU A 104 -16.79 -21.04 4.53
CA GLU A 104 -16.15 -20.81 3.23
C GLU A 104 -14.65 -21.14 3.32
N GLY A 105 -14.31 -22.41 3.08
CA GLY A 105 -12.93 -22.83 2.92
C GLY A 105 -12.28 -22.18 1.68
N SER A 106 -11.24 -21.39 1.88
CA SER A 106 -10.43 -20.85 0.77
C SER A 106 -9.69 -21.96 0.03
N LYS A 107 -9.65 -21.92 -1.30
CA LYS A 107 -8.70 -22.74 -2.08
C LYS A 107 -7.29 -22.21 -1.81
N SER A 108 -6.53 -22.94 -1.02
CA SER A 108 -5.38 -22.38 -0.33
C SER A 108 -4.08 -22.45 -1.14
N PHE A 109 -3.32 -21.35 -1.13
CA PHE A 109 -1.94 -21.29 -1.63
C PHE A 109 -0.91 -21.74 -0.59
N VAL A 110 -1.32 -22.17 0.60
CA VAL A 110 -0.49 -22.87 1.61
C VAL A 110 -1.34 -24.02 2.16
N GLY A 111 -0.82 -25.11 2.71
CA GLY A 111 -1.65 -26.25 3.14
C GLY A 111 -2.87 -25.91 4.05
N ASN A 112 -2.87 -24.75 4.73
CA ASN A 112 -3.97 -24.27 5.54
C ASN A 112 -4.70 -23.03 4.91
N PRO A 113 -6.01 -23.11 4.62
CA PRO A 113 -6.81 -22.01 4.06
C PRO A 113 -6.82 -20.74 4.92
N TYR A 114 -6.73 -20.87 6.25
CA TYR A 114 -6.68 -19.74 7.18
C TYR A 114 -5.42 -18.89 6.97
N ILE A 115 -4.26 -19.54 6.88
CA ILE A 115 -2.98 -18.86 6.69
C ILE A 115 -2.91 -18.18 5.32
N SER A 116 -3.45 -18.81 4.28
CA SER A 116 -3.48 -18.20 2.95
C SER A 116 -4.42 -17.00 2.85
N ALA A 117 -5.53 -16.99 3.60
CA ALA A 117 -6.44 -15.84 3.65
C ALA A 117 -5.81 -14.67 4.42
N LEU A 118 -5.26 -14.95 5.61
CA LEU A 118 -4.56 -13.94 6.41
C LEU A 118 -3.37 -13.33 5.68
N TYR A 119 -2.53 -14.15 5.02
CA TYR A 119 -1.40 -13.65 4.26
C TYR A 119 -1.83 -12.64 3.19
N LYS A 120 -2.93 -12.93 2.48
CA LYS A 120 -3.46 -12.02 1.45
C LYS A 120 -3.98 -10.72 2.06
N GLN A 121 -4.82 -10.78 3.10
CA GLN A 121 -5.43 -9.56 3.65
C GLN A 121 -4.45 -8.72 4.46
N VAL A 122 -3.58 -9.35 5.24
CA VAL A 122 -2.53 -8.62 5.95
C VAL A 122 -1.49 -8.08 4.96
N GLY A 123 -1.12 -8.86 3.94
CA GLY A 123 -0.18 -8.43 2.90
C GLY A 123 -0.67 -7.22 2.11
N VAL A 124 -1.92 -7.24 1.63
CA VAL A 124 -2.53 -6.11 0.90
C VAL A 124 -2.66 -4.88 1.81
N PHE A 125 -3.03 -5.07 3.08
CA PHE A 125 -3.09 -3.98 4.06
C PHE A 125 -1.72 -3.33 4.28
N ILE A 126 -0.68 -4.11 4.56
CA ILE A 126 0.67 -3.57 4.81
C ILE A 126 1.22 -2.90 3.55
N PHE A 127 0.99 -3.48 2.37
CA PHE A 127 1.39 -2.87 1.11
C PHE A 127 0.70 -1.52 0.89
N GLY A 128 -0.61 -1.44 1.12
CA GLY A 128 -1.34 -0.17 1.02
C GLY A 128 -0.91 0.85 2.07
N CYS A 129 -0.60 0.43 3.30
CA CYS A 129 0.04 1.28 4.32
C CYS A 129 1.35 1.88 3.79
N ALA A 130 2.23 1.06 3.22
CA ALA A 130 3.52 1.52 2.68
C ALA A 130 3.33 2.56 1.55
N VAL A 131 2.40 2.30 0.62
CA VAL A 131 2.06 3.25 -0.44
C VAL A 131 1.50 4.55 0.13
N SER A 132 0.56 4.48 1.07
CA SER A 132 -0.07 5.65 1.71
C SER A 132 0.95 6.51 2.45
N HIS A 133 1.85 5.90 3.22
CA HIS A 133 2.93 6.58 3.92
C HIS A 133 3.91 7.26 2.97
N SER A 134 4.35 6.54 1.93
CA SER A 134 5.24 7.08 0.90
C SER A 134 4.60 8.26 0.19
N PHE A 135 3.36 8.11 -0.29
CA PHE A 135 2.63 9.19 -0.96
C PHE A 135 2.49 10.43 -0.09
N THR A 136 2.11 10.24 1.18
CA THR A 136 1.93 11.34 2.13
C THR A 136 3.24 12.10 2.36
N ASN A 137 4.35 11.40 2.53
CA ASN A 137 5.65 12.04 2.76
C ASN A 137 6.22 12.70 1.51
N ILE A 138 6.04 12.09 0.34
CA ILE A 138 6.35 12.73 -0.94
C ILE A 138 5.58 14.04 -1.06
N ALA A 139 4.27 14.02 -0.80
CA ALA A 139 3.45 15.23 -0.88
C ALA A 139 3.89 16.31 0.12
N LYS A 140 4.26 15.94 1.35
CA LYS A 140 4.81 16.87 2.35
C LYS A 140 6.05 17.60 1.82
N VAL A 141 7.02 16.87 1.27
CA VAL A 141 8.28 17.48 0.78
C VAL A 141 8.11 18.23 -0.54
N SER A 142 7.21 17.78 -1.42
CA SER A 142 6.93 18.45 -2.70
C SER A 142 6.17 19.77 -2.53
N VAL A 143 5.24 19.85 -1.56
CA VAL A 143 4.43 21.07 -1.36
C VAL A 143 5.19 22.12 -0.53
N GLY A 144 5.98 21.71 0.46
CA GLY A 144 6.83 22.62 1.24
C GLY A 144 6.05 23.74 1.97
N ARG A 145 4.81 23.47 2.40
CA ARG A 145 4.00 24.49 3.08
C ARG A 145 4.56 24.72 4.50
N LEU A 146 4.68 25.99 4.87
CA LEU A 146 5.19 26.42 6.17
C LEU A 146 4.17 26.13 7.28
N ARG A 147 4.65 25.67 8.44
CA ARG A 147 3.86 25.43 9.66
C ARG A 147 3.59 26.76 10.38
N PRO A 148 2.58 26.82 11.25
CA PRO A 148 2.25 28.06 11.93
C PRO A 148 3.35 28.64 12.84
N HIS A 149 4.33 27.83 13.23
CA HIS A 149 5.47 28.23 14.05
C HIS A 149 6.77 28.36 13.26
N PHE A 150 6.68 28.52 11.94
CA PHE A 150 7.85 28.53 11.06
C PHE A 150 8.82 29.67 11.37
N LEU A 151 8.34 30.90 11.58
CA LEU A 151 9.23 32.05 11.80
C LEU A 151 9.98 31.97 13.13
N ASP A 152 9.33 31.42 14.16
CA ASP A 152 9.95 31.20 15.47
C ASP A 152 11.07 30.14 15.41
N VAL A 153 10.88 29.09 14.60
CA VAL A 153 11.89 28.03 14.42
C VAL A 153 12.99 28.42 13.44
N CYS A 154 12.66 29.11 12.35
CA CYS A 154 13.63 29.55 11.35
C CYS A 154 14.51 30.68 11.89
N ASP A 155 13.95 31.59 12.68
CA ASP A 155 14.62 32.79 13.18
C ASP A 155 15.39 33.53 12.07
N PRO A 156 14.68 34.04 11.03
CA PRO A 156 15.31 34.72 9.90
C PRO A 156 15.88 36.07 10.34
N ASP A 157 17.00 36.46 9.75
CA ASP A 157 17.59 37.77 10.00
C ASP A 157 16.83 38.88 9.27
N PHE A 158 15.89 39.52 9.96
CA PHE A 158 15.09 40.63 9.44
C PHE A 158 15.91 41.87 9.04
N SER A 159 17.20 41.95 9.41
CA SER A 159 18.08 43.02 8.90
C SER A 159 18.49 42.81 7.44
N THR A 160 18.48 41.55 6.99
CA THR A 160 18.81 41.16 5.60
C THR A 160 17.57 41.01 4.72
N VAL A 161 16.40 40.79 5.34
CA VAL A 161 15.13 40.59 4.65
C VAL A 161 14.44 41.93 4.41
N ASN A 162 14.24 42.30 3.14
CA ASN A 162 13.52 43.52 2.79
C ASN A 162 12.01 43.26 2.67
N CYS A 163 11.28 43.48 3.77
CA CYS A 163 9.82 43.30 3.82
C CYS A 163 9.01 44.22 2.89
N SER A 164 9.61 45.29 2.34
CA SER A 164 8.94 46.16 1.36
C SER A 164 8.83 45.53 -0.03
N LEU A 165 9.56 44.44 -0.30
CA LEU A 165 9.50 43.70 -1.57
C LEU A 165 8.27 42.77 -1.69
N GLY A 166 7.48 42.63 -0.62
CA GLY A 166 6.32 41.74 -0.61
C GLY A 166 6.71 40.27 -0.33
N TYR A 167 6.68 39.43 -1.35
CA TYR A 167 6.94 37.98 -1.19
C TYR A 167 8.44 37.67 -1.12
N ILE A 168 8.90 37.21 0.04
CA ILE A 168 10.31 36.94 0.31
C ILE A 168 10.64 35.49 -0.03
N THR A 169 11.59 35.29 -0.96
CA THR A 169 12.05 33.95 -1.36
C THR A 169 13.49 33.67 -0.94
N ASP A 170 14.31 34.71 -0.81
CA ASP A 170 15.70 34.62 -0.35
C ASP A 170 15.79 35.03 1.12
N TYR A 171 16.07 34.05 1.97
CA TYR A 171 16.24 34.23 3.42
C TYR A 171 17.09 33.09 3.96
N GLN A 172 17.82 33.36 5.04
CA GLN A 172 18.61 32.37 5.77
C GLN A 172 18.03 32.17 7.16
N CYS A 173 17.85 30.91 7.56
CA CYS A 173 17.40 30.56 8.90
C CYS A 173 18.61 30.41 9.82
N ARG A 174 18.55 31.00 11.02
CA ARG A 174 19.56 30.81 12.08
C ARG A 174 19.24 29.63 12.99
N GLY A 175 18.00 29.15 12.95
CA GLY A 175 17.54 28.00 13.74
C GLY A 175 18.16 26.67 13.32
N LEU A 176 17.86 25.63 14.10
CA LEU A 176 18.37 24.27 13.85
C LEU A 176 17.74 23.68 12.57
N GLU A 177 18.59 23.33 11.61
CA GLU A 177 18.19 22.88 10.27
C GLU A 177 17.16 21.73 10.27
N SER A 178 17.26 20.76 11.18
CA SER A 178 16.29 19.67 11.29
C SER A 178 14.88 20.15 11.67
N LYS A 179 14.78 21.12 12.59
CA LYS A 179 13.49 21.72 12.99
C LYS A 179 12.95 22.63 11.91
N VAL A 180 13.81 23.35 11.18
CA VAL A 180 13.43 24.18 10.04
C VAL A 180 12.83 23.34 8.92
N GLN A 181 13.48 22.21 8.58
CA GLN A 181 12.96 21.26 7.60
C GLN A 181 11.60 20.68 8.02
N GLU A 182 11.41 20.39 9.31
CA GLU A 182 10.13 19.93 9.82
C GLU A 182 9.05 21.02 9.76
N ALA A 183 9.42 22.26 10.09
CA ALA A 183 8.55 23.43 10.01
C ALA A 183 8.12 23.75 8.56
N ARG A 184 8.81 23.21 7.54
CA ARG A 184 8.45 23.30 6.11
C ARG A 184 7.51 22.20 5.62
N LYS A 185 7.08 21.28 6.50
CA LYS A 185 6.21 20.14 6.18
C LYS A 185 4.85 20.28 6.88
N SER A 186 4.05 21.30 6.50
CA SER A 186 2.73 21.54 7.12
C SER A 186 1.54 20.95 6.39
N PHE A 187 1.67 20.66 5.09
CA PHE A 187 0.54 20.18 4.27
C PHE A 187 0.71 18.73 3.80
N PHE A 188 -0.45 18.06 3.79
CA PHE A 188 -0.73 16.64 4.06
C PHE A 188 -0.37 16.18 5.50
N SER A 189 -1.39 15.80 6.26
CA SER A 189 -1.25 15.24 7.61
C SER A 189 -1.00 13.74 7.55
N GLY A 190 0.07 13.28 8.21
CA GLY A 190 0.40 11.86 8.36
C GLY A 190 -0.69 11.10 9.09
N HIS A 191 -1.02 11.58 10.30
CA HIS A 191 -2.11 11.05 11.11
C HIS A 191 -3.43 10.92 10.35
N ALA A 192 -3.90 11.98 9.70
CA ALA A 192 -5.19 11.95 9.01
C ALA A 192 -5.20 10.99 7.81
N SER A 193 -4.13 10.99 7.02
CA SER A 193 -3.97 10.10 5.86
C SER A 193 -4.00 8.62 6.28
N PHE A 194 -3.24 8.28 7.33
CA PHE A 194 -3.20 6.93 7.87
C PHE A 194 -4.54 6.50 8.49
N SER A 195 -5.20 7.36 9.28
CA SER A 195 -6.51 7.06 9.85
C SER A 195 -7.58 6.84 8.77
N MET A 196 -7.58 7.66 7.71
CA MET A 196 -8.51 7.48 6.60
C MET A 196 -8.25 6.17 5.85
N TYR A 197 -6.98 5.86 5.56
CA TYR A 197 -6.60 4.62 4.89
C TYR A 197 -7.04 3.38 5.69
N THR A 198 -6.69 3.32 6.97
CA THR A 198 -7.03 2.17 7.83
C THR A 198 -8.53 1.98 7.95
N MET A 199 -9.30 3.06 8.16
CA MET A 199 -10.75 3.03 8.22
C MET A 199 -11.36 2.52 6.91
N LEU A 200 -10.96 3.09 5.76
CA LEU A 200 -11.48 2.66 4.46
C LEU A 200 -11.14 1.20 4.15
N TYR A 201 -9.91 0.77 4.46
CA TYR A 201 -9.51 -0.61 4.27
C TYR A 201 -10.39 -1.57 5.08
N LEU A 202 -10.59 -1.29 6.37
CA LEU A 202 -11.44 -2.11 7.23
C LEU A 202 -12.89 -2.12 6.75
N VAL A 203 -13.44 -0.97 6.35
CA VAL A 203 -14.79 -0.89 5.79
C VAL A 203 -14.90 -1.78 4.54
N VAL A 204 -13.96 -1.66 3.59
CA VAL A 204 -13.98 -2.47 2.37
C VAL A 204 -13.80 -3.95 2.68
N PHE A 205 -12.91 -4.30 3.61
CA PHE A 205 -12.69 -5.66 4.07
C PHE A 205 -13.97 -6.26 4.64
N PHE A 206 -14.58 -5.61 5.65
CA PHE A 206 -15.82 -6.08 6.25
C PHE A 206 -16.97 -6.08 5.24
N VAL A 207 -17.09 -5.09 4.36
CA VAL A 207 -18.19 -5.05 3.38
C VAL A 207 -18.04 -6.17 2.34
N SER A 208 -16.82 -6.35 1.81
CA SER A 208 -16.55 -7.34 0.77
C SER A 208 -16.62 -8.78 1.28
N ASP A 209 -16.38 -9.00 2.57
CA ASP A 209 -16.40 -10.34 3.16
C ASP A 209 -17.71 -10.67 3.89
N LEU A 210 -18.43 -9.69 4.44
CA LEU A 210 -19.69 -9.90 5.16
C LEU A 210 -20.94 -9.77 4.26
N PHE A 211 -20.92 -8.90 3.24
CA PHE A 211 -22.05 -8.68 2.32
C PHE A 211 -21.87 -9.32 0.94
N LYS A 212 -21.05 -10.37 0.81
CA LYS A 212 -21.10 -11.20 -0.40
C LYS A 212 -22.52 -11.77 -0.54
N PRO A 213 -23.28 -11.42 -1.59
CA PRO A 213 -24.54 -12.11 -1.85
C PRO A 213 -24.20 -13.59 -2.05
N LYS A 214 -24.76 -14.46 -1.19
CA LYS A 214 -24.70 -15.92 -1.32
C LYS A 214 -25.23 -16.28 -2.71
N GLY A 215 -24.36 -16.39 -3.71
CA GLY A 215 -24.80 -16.65 -5.08
C GLY A 215 -23.82 -16.37 -6.22
N ARG A 216 -22.70 -15.68 -6.01
CA ARG A 216 -21.71 -15.52 -7.10
C ARG A 216 -20.37 -16.11 -6.70
N ARG A 217 -20.16 -17.35 -7.15
CA ARG A 217 -18.87 -18.03 -7.18
C ARG A 217 -17.93 -17.19 -8.05
N SER A 218 -17.27 -16.20 -7.46
CA SER A 218 -16.23 -15.42 -8.13
C SER A 218 -15.04 -16.34 -8.37
N THR A 219 -15.12 -17.07 -9.48
CA THR A 219 -13.96 -17.61 -10.17
C THR A 219 -13.21 -16.43 -10.78
N LEU A 220 -12.61 -15.59 -9.95
CA LEU A 220 -11.40 -14.88 -10.36
C LEU A 220 -10.22 -15.85 -10.10
N SER A 221 -10.29 -17.01 -10.74
CA SER A 221 -9.12 -17.84 -10.99
C SER A 221 -8.45 -17.20 -12.18
N SER A 222 -7.21 -16.75 -12.00
CA SER A 222 -6.29 -16.42 -13.09
C SER A 222 -6.46 -17.44 -14.21
N THR A 223 -7.02 -16.99 -15.33
CA THR A 223 -7.16 -17.84 -16.51
C THR A 223 -5.76 -17.97 -17.10
N PRO A 224 -5.17 -19.18 -17.20
CA PRO A 224 -4.00 -19.35 -18.04
C PRO A 224 -4.50 -19.24 -19.48
N LEU A 225 -3.82 -18.38 -20.24
CA LEU A 225 -4.03 -18.11 -21.66
C LEU A 225 -4.10 -19.44 -22.45
N LYS A 226 -5.33 -19.94 -22.67
CA LYS A 226 -5.57 -21.00 -23.64
C LYS A 226 -5.61 -20.32 -25.00
N LYS A 227 -4.55 -20.59 -25.78
CA LYS A 227 -4.46 -20.34 -27.20
C LYS A 227 -5.79 -20.72 -27.86
N GLU A 228 -6.47 -19.75 -28.46
CA GLU A 228 -7.62 -20.03 -29.32
C GLU A 228 -7.12 -20.80 -30.54
N LEU A 229 -7.41 -22.10 -30.56
CA LEU A 229 -7.36 -22.89 -31.78
C LEU A 229 -8.71 -22.69 -32.46
N VAL A 230 -8.69 -21.89 -33.52
CA VAL A 230 -9.83 -21.63 -34.41
C VAL A 230 -10.37 -22.95 -34.97
N PRO A 231 -11.67 -23.27 -34.84
CA PRO A 231 -12.26 -24.41 -35.53
C PRO A 231 -12.51 -24.09 -37.00
N THR A 232 -11.96 -24.90 -37.90
CA THR A 232 -12.12 -24.84 -39.36
C THR A 232 -13.48 -25.39 -39.82
N VAL A 233 -14.59 -24.77 -39.41
CA VAL A 233 -15.94 -25.25 -39.79
C VAL A 233 -16.81 -24.17 -40.47
N ASP A 234 -16.34 -22.92 -40.58
CA ASP A 234 -17.18 -21.83 -41.12
C ASP A 234 -16.74 -21.30 -42.50
N ILE A 235 -16.24 -22.18 -43.38
CA ILE A 235 -15.87 -21.81 -44.78
C ILE A 235 -16.69 -22.59 -45.84
N ARG A 236 -17.51 -23.57 -45.46
CA ARG A 236 -18.23 -24.43 -46.43
C ARG A 236 -19.70 -24.10 -46.66
N GLU A 237 -20.23 -22.99 -46.17
CA GLU A 237 -21.63 -22.59 -46.48
C GLU A 237 -21.77 -21.32 -47.31
N ARG A 238 -20.68 -20.56 -47.55
CA ARG A 238 -20.73 -19.29 -48.29
C ARG A 238 -20.40 -19.39 -49.78
N SER A 239 -20.10 -20.58 -50.29
CA SER A 239 -19.69 -20.78 -51.71
C SER A 239 -20.80 -21.34 -52.61
N ASN A 240 -21.96 -21.75 -52.08
CA ASN A 240 -23.02 -22.39 -52.87
C ASN A 240 -24.27 -21.53 -53.11
N HIS A 241 -24.28 -20.27 -52.65
CA HIS A 241 -25.41 -19.35 -52.84
C HIS A 241 -25.16 -18.24 -53.88
N LEU A 242 -24.14 -18.39 -54.74
CA LEU A 242 -23.84 -17.43 -55.81
C LEU A 242 -23.77 -18.05 -57.22
N ILE A 243 -24.47 -19.17 -57.44
CA ILE A 243 -24.82 -19.68 -58.76
C ILE A 243 -26.31 -20.04 -58.68
N ILE A 244 -27.11 -19.52 -59.63
CA ILE A 244 -28.59 -19.56 -59.72
C ILE A 244 -29.28 -18.34 -59.06
N ALA A 245 -29.21 -17.21 -59.76
CA ALA A 245 -30.34 -16.31 -60.09
C ALA A 245 -29.77 -15.09 -60.84
#